data_AF-A0A2E8LBQ5-F1
#
_entry.id   AF-A0A2E8LBQ5-F1
#
_cell.length_a   1.000
_cell.length_b   1.000
_cell.length_c   1.000
_cell.angle_alpha   90.00
_cell.angle_beta   90.00
_cell.angle_gamma   90.00
#
_symmetry.space_group_name_H-M   'P 1'
#
loop_
_entity.id
_entity.type
_entity.pdbx_description
1 polymer ?
#
loop_
_entity_poly.entity_id
_entity_poly.type
_entity_poly.pdbx_seq_one_letter_code
_entity_poly.pdbx_strand_id
1 'polypeptide(L)'
;MADVKINGWVASGQKDSIRIRNVEGDDGQALRAALMTAREGGGTDRTLLWELPRRPEPIRMAARISLGLACTVGVMLLLAAFVAGAGTRNTLLVALVFVVFFGGGVPLVVVRGDRGVKVFADGTLERADWGGVSTFDLRRYERVTLNRSPASDAVA
;
A
#
# COMPACT_ATOMS: atom_id res chain seq x y z
N MET A 1 3.66 -8.02 -14.94
CA MET A 1 2.92 -7.06 -14.07
C MET A 1 3.62 -5.71 -14.12
N ALA A 2 2.90 -4.59 -14.02
CA ALA A 2 3.51 -3.26 -14.10
C ALA A 2 3.09 -2.34 -12.96
N ASP A 3 3.98 -1.43 -12.58
CA ASP A 3 3.68 -0.38 -11.62
C ASP A 3 3.03 0.78 -12.37
N VAL A 4 1.85 1.20 -11.93
CA VAL A 4 1.10 2.30 -12.53
C VAL A 4 1.08 3.47 -11.55
N LYS A 5 1.46 4.65 -12.04
CA LYS A 5 1.41 5.89 -11.25
C LYS A 5 0.38 6.84 -11.84
N ILE A 6 -0.69 7.08 -11.09
CA ILE A 6 -1.66 8.12 -11.38
C ILE A 6 -1.11 9.43 -10.82
N ASN A 7 -0.93 10.44 -11.67
CA ASN A 7 -0.55 11.78 -11.22
C ASN A 7 -1.69 12.74 -11.50
N GLY A 8 -2.25 13.34 -10.45
CA GLY A 8 -3.14 14.49 -10.52
C GLY A 8 -2.35 15.77 -10.35
N TRP A 9 -2.50 16.71 -11.28
CA TRP A 9 -1.89 18.04 -11.23
C TRP A 9 -2.96 19.06 -10.84
N VAL A 10 -2.80 19.72 -9.69
CA VAL A 10 -3.74 20.75 -9.20
C VAL A 10 -3.39 22.12 -9.79
N ALA A 11 -2.08 22.39 -9.94
CA ALA A 11 -1.51 23.58 -10.57
C ALA A 11 -0.10 23.25 -11.12
N SER A 12 0.54 24.17 -11.84
CA SER A 12 1.82 23.94 -12.56
C SER A 12 3.03 23.52 -11.68
N GLY A 13 2.88 23.44 -10.36
CA GLY A 13 3.87 22.89 -9.43
C GLY A 13 3.33 21.95 -8.34
N GLN A 14 2.02 21.72 -8.25
CA GLN A 14 1.42 20.89 -7.20
C GLN A 14 0.87 19.59 -7.78
N LYS A 15 1.50 18.49 -7.40
CA LYS A 15 1.27 17.15 -7.96
C LYS A 15 0.96 16.15 -6.86
N ASP A 16 -0.25 15.61 -6.90
CA ASP A 16 -0.62 14.44 -6.11
C ASP A 16 -0.35 13.19 -6.92
N SER A 17 0.33 12.22 -6.31
CA SER A 17 0.67 10.99 -7.01
C SER A 17 0.30 9.75 -6.24
N ILE A 18 -0.49 8.90 -6.89
CA ILE A 18 -0.96 7.63 -6.37
C ILE A 18 -0.25 6.53 -7.15
N ARG A 19 0.56 5.74 -6.42
CA ARG A 19 1.28 4.60 -7.00
C ARG A 19 0.48 3.33 -6.73
N ILE A 20 0.06 2.69 -7.80
CA ILE A 20 -0.60 1.39 -7.80
C ILE A 20 0.43 0.38 -8.29
N ARG A 21 0.70 -0.63 -7.48
CA ARG A 21 1.64 -1.69 -7.83
C ARG A 21 0.89 -2.89 -8.36
N ASN A 22 1.57 -3.65 -9.21
CA ASN A 22 1.09 -4.97 -9.64
C ASN A 22 -0.20 -4.95 -10.47
N VAL A 23 -0.37 -3.92 -11.30
CA VAL A 23 -1.49 -3.86 -12.25
C VAL A 23 -1.17 -4.79 -13.43
N GLU A 24 -2.11 -5.64 -13.82
CA GLU A 24 -1.96 -6.46 -15.02
C GLU A 24 -1.94 -5.59 -16.28
N GLY A 25 -1.41 -6.11 -17.38
CA GLY A 25 -1.21 -5.32 -18.60
C GLY A 25 -2.51 -4.73 -19.16
N ASP A 26 -3.58 -5.53 -19.12
CA ASP A 26 -4.90 -5.18 -19.67
C ASP A 26 -5.68 -4.24 -18.73
N ASP A 27 -5.48 -4.38 -17.42
CA ASP A 27 -6.06 -3.47 -16.40
C ASP A 27 -5.58 -2.02 -16.55
N GLY A 28 -4.39 -1.80 -17.11
CA GLY A 28 -3.85 -0.46 -17.33
C GLY A 28 -4.66 0.38 -18.33
N GLN A 29 -5.21 -0.26 -19.37
CA GLN A 29 -6.07 0.42 -20.34
C GLN A 29 -7.46 0.68 -19.77
N ALA A 30 -8.04 -0.29 -19.05
CA ALA A 30 -9.31 -0.14 -18.38
C ALA A 30 -9.28 0.98 -17.32
N LEU A 31 -8.20 1.05 -16.53
CA LEU A 31 -7.99 2.14 -15.57
C LEU A 31 -7.87 3.50 -16.28
N ARG A 32 -7.16 3.57 -17.42
CA ARG A 32 -7.05 4.82 -18.18
C ARG A 32 -8.40 5.27 -18.71
N ALA A 33 -9.21 4.36 -19.25
CA ALA A 33 -10.57 4.65 -19.71
C ALA A 33 -11.44 5.13 -18.54
N ALA A 34 -11.40 4.42 -17.40
CA ALA A 34 -12.15 4.80 -16.21
C ALA A 34 -11.76 6.20 -15.68
N LEU A 35 -10.47 6.55 -15.67
CA LEU A 35 -10.01 7.88 -15.25
C LEU A 35 -10.48 9.00 -16.20
N MET A 36 -10.50 8.74 -17.51
CA MET A 36 -11.01 9.70 -18.50
C MET A 36 -12.53 9.88 -18.33
N THR A 37 -13.27 8.76 -18.25
CA THR A 37 -14.72 8.77 -18.04
C THR A 37 -15.12 9.43 -16.72
N ALA A 38 -14.39 9.18 -15.63
CA ALA A 38 -14.64 9.82 -14.33
C ALA A 38 -14.38 11.33 -14.37
N ARG A 39 -13.41 11.78 -15.17
CA ARG A 39 -13.05 13.19 -15.29
C ARG A 39 -14.01 13.97 -16.19
N GLU A 40 -14.41 13.39 -17.32
CA GLU A 40 -15.29 14.01 -18.32
C GLU A 40 -16.78 13.80 -18.03
N GLY A 41 -17.12 12.71 -17.35
CA GLY A 41 -18.48 12.36 -17.02
C GLY A 41 -19.10 13.40 -16.09
N GLY A 42 -20.24 13.96 -16.48
CA GLY A 42 -21.06 14.86 -15.66
C GLY A 42 -22.05 14.15 -14.75
N GLY A 43 -21.97 12.82 -14.65
CA GLY A 43 -22.85 12.03 -13.80
C GLY A 43 -22.64 12.36 -12.32
N THR A 44 -23.75 12.41 -11.57
CA THR A 44 -23.75 12.40 -10.10
C THR A 44 -23.83 10.98 -9.54
N ASP A 45 -23.92 9.98 -10.41
CA ASP A 45 -24.15 8.59 -10.02
C ASP A 45 -22.83 7.90 -9.66
N ARG A 46 -22.83 7.15 -8.55
CA ARG A 46 -21.63 6.54 -7.97
C ARG A 46 -21.36 5.15 -8.58
N THR A 47 -21.53 5.06 -9.89
CA THR A 47 -21.31 3.83 -10.65
C THR A 47 -19.82 3.48 -10.60
N LEU A 48 -19.49 2.25 -10.21
CA LEU A 48 -18.11 1.75 -10.20
C LEU A 48 -17.63 1.55 -11.65
N LEU A 49 -16.59 2.29 -12.05
CA LEU A 49 -15.99 2.16 -13.39
C LEU A 49 -14.82 1.18 -13.40
N TRP A 50 -14.06 1.14 -12.31
CA TRP A 50 -12.91 0.26 -12.19
C TRP A 50 -12.54 0.00 -10.73
N GLU A 51 -12.10 -1.22 -10.43
CA GLU A 51 -11.65 -1.63 -9.10
C GLU A 51 -10.38 -2.47 -9.19
N LEU A 52 -9.36 -2.06 -8.45
CA LEU A 52 -8.30 -2.96 -7.99
C LEU A 52 -8.69 -3.49 -6.62
N PRO A 53 -9.05 -4.78 -6.51
CA PRO A 53 -9.41 -5.35 -5.23
C PRO A 53 -8.20 -5.32 -4.30
N ARG A 54 -8.50 -4.97 -3.05
CA ARG A 54 -7.52 -4.99 -1.98
C ARG A 54 -7.08 -6.43 -1.69
N ARG A 55 -5.87 -6.65 -1.16
CA ARG A 55 -5.45 -8.01 -0.78
C ARG A 55 -6.43 -8.59 0.27
N PRO A 56 -6.67 -9.91 0.24
CA PRO A 56 -7.68 -10.52 1.09
C PRO A 56 -7.39 -10.26 2.57
N GLU A 57 -8.44 -9.92 3.31
CA GLU A 57 -8.42 -9.63 4.75
C GLU A 57 -7.61 -10.62 5.62
N PRO A 58 -7.63 -11.95 5.39
CA PRO A 58 -6.81 -12.89 6.16
C PRO A 58 -5.30 -12.60 6.09
N ILE A 59 -4.78 -12.10 4.95
CA ILE A 59 -3.35 -11.76 4.82
C ILE A 59 -3.01 -10.55 5.69
N ARG A 60 -3.91 -9.56 5.77
CA ARG A 60 -3.73 -8.40 6.66
C ARG A 60 -3.79 -8.82 8.13
N MET A 61 -4.72 -9.71 8.47
CA MET A 61 -4.88 -10.21 9.84
C MET A 61 -3.64 -10.98 10.28
N ALA A 62 -3.11 -11.86 9.42
CA ALA A 62 -1.86 -12.57 9.66
C ALA A 62 -0.67 -11.61 9.86
N ALA A 63 -0.57 -10.54 9.06
CA ALA A 63 0.47 -9.52 9.20
C ALA A 63 0.35 -8.71 10.51
N ARG A 64 -0.87 -8.42 10.98
CA ARG A 64 -1.08 -7.75 12.28
C ARG A 64 -0.73 -8.66 13.44
N ILE A 65 -1.14 -9.93 13.36
CA ILE A 65 -0.85 -10.94 14.37
C ILE A 65 0.66 -11.18 14.45
N SER A 66 1.35 -11.31 13.32
CA SER A 66 2.81 -11.51 13.32
C SER A 66 3.56 -10.32 13.91
N LEU A 67 3.14 -9.08 13.60
CA LEU A 67 3.72 -7.88 14.21
C LEU A 67 3.49 -7.84 15.73
N GLY A 68 2.26 -8.13 16.18
CA GLY A 68 1.91 -8.16 17.59
C GLY A 68 2.68 -9.23 18.36
N LEU A 69 2.83 -10.42 17.78
CA LEU A 69 3.59 -11.52 18.36
C LEU A 69 5.08 -11.16 18.46
N ALA A 70 5.66 -10.59 17.39
CA ALA A 70 7.06 -10.15 17.40
C ALA A 70 7.34 -9.07 18.43
N CYS A 71 6.44 -8.08 18.59
CA CYS A 71 6.55 -7.09 19.65
C CYS A 71 6.52 -7.73 21.04
N THR A 72 5.56 -8.64 21.28
CA THR A 72 5.43 -9.31 22.58
C THR A 72 6.68 -10.12 22.92
N VAL A 73 7.18 -10.91 21.97
CA VAL A 73 8.41 -11.72 22.14
C VAL A 73 9.62 -10.80 22.32
N GLY A 74 9.72 -9.71 21.57
CA GLY A 74 10.81 -8.75 21.70
C GLY A 74 10.87 -8.07 23.07
N VAL A 75 9.71 -7.67 23.61
CA VAL A 75 9.62 -7.11 24.97
C VAL A 75 10.04 -8.15 26.02
N MET A 76 9.59 -9.39 25.88
CA MET A 76 9.99 -10.46 26.80
C MET A 76 11.49 -10.75 26.74
N LEU A 77 12.11 -10.74 25.55
CA LEU A 77 13.55 -10.90 25.39
C LEU A 77 14.33 -9.73 26.01
N LEU A 78 13.83 -8.49 25.91
CA LEU A 78 14.42 -7.34 26.58
C LEU A 78 14.37 -7.46 28.10
N LEU A 79 13.21 -7.85 28.65
CA LEU A 79 13.05 -8.09 30.09
C LEU A 79 13.97 -9.22 30.57
N ALA A 80 14.05 -10.33 29.82
CA ALA A 80 14.95 -11.43 30.12
C ALA A 80 16.42 -10.99 30.06
N ALA A 81 16.81 -10.20 29.05
CA ALA A 81 18.17 -9.69 28.92
C ALA A 81 18.57 -8.71 30.03
N PHE A 82 17.59 -8.01 30.62
CA PHE A 82 17.80 -7.12 31.76
C PHE A 82 18.10 -7.89 33.05
N VAL A 83 17.44 -9.03 33.26
CA VAL A 83 17.61 -9.89 34.46
C VAL A 83 18.77 -10.89 34.30
N ALA A 84 19.15 -11.22 33.06
CA ALA A 84 20.17 -12.21 32.74
C ALA A 84 21.59 -11.77 33.10
N GLY A 85 22.41 -12.73 33.58
CA GLY A 85 23.84 -12.56 33.75
C GLY A 85 24.58 -12.30 32.43
N ALA A 86 25.81 -11.75 32.52
CA ALA A 86 26.58 -11.29 31.36
C ALA A 86 26.77 -12.36 30.25
N GLY A 87 26.83 -13.65 30.62
CA GLY A 87 26.98 -14.75 29.66
C GLY A 87 25.76 -15.03 28.79
N THR A 88 24.53 -14.86 29.31
CA THR A 88 23.29 -15.14 28.57
C THR A 88 22.70 -13.90 27.90
N ARG A 89 23.08 -12.70 28.35
CA ARG A 89 22.63 -11.42 27.81
C ARG A 89 22.94 -11.25 26.32
N ASN A 90 24.14 -11.62 25.87
CA ASN A 90 24.50 -11.50 24.44
C ASN A 90 23.61 -12.38 23.55
N THR A 91 23.36 -13.62 23.97
CA THR A 91 22.47 -14.53 23.22
C THR A 91 21.06 -13.99 23.11
N LEU A 92 20.53 -13.40 24.19
CA LEU A 92 19.19 -12.80 24.21
C LEU A 92 19.10 -11.55 23.32
N LEU A 93 20.14 -10.72 23.26
CA LEU A 93 20.19 -9.57 22.36
C LEU A 93 20.28 -9.99 20.88
N VAL A 94 21.04 -11.05 20.57
CA VAL A 94 21.08 -11.61 19.20
C VAL A 94 19.71 -12.17 18.82
N ALA A 95 19.06 -12.92 19.71
CA ALA A 95 17.70 -13.41 19.49
C ALA A 95 16.70 -12.28 19.27
N LEU A 96 16.82 -11.17 20.02
CA LEU A 96 15.99 -9.98 19.85
C LEU A 96 16.15 -9.38 18.44
N VAL A 97 17.39 -9.25 17.95
CA VAL A 97 17.65 -8.75 16.59
C VAL A 97 16.95 -9.63 15.55
N PHE A 98 17.01 -10.96 15.69
CA PHE A 98 16.31 -11.88 14.79
C PHE A 98 14.79 -11.71 14.87
N VAL A 99 14.22 -11.61 16.07
CA VAL A 99 12.78 -11.42 16.26
C VAL A 99 12.31 -10.10 15.64
N VAL A 100 13.05 -9.02 15.82
CA VAL A 100 12.72 -7.71 15.22
C VAL A 100 12.84 -7.78 13.70
N PHE A 101 13.90 -8.39 13.18
CA PHE A 101 14.14 -8.50 11.74
C PHE A 101 13.04 -9.33 11.04
N PHE A 102 12.78 -10.54 11.53
CA PHE A 102 11.78 -11.43 10.94
C PHE A 102 10.33 -10.99 11.25
N GLY A 103 10.10 -10.49 12.47
CA GLY A 103 8.81 -9.98 12.91
C GLY A 103 8.38 -8.69 12.23
N GLY A 104 9.34 -7.83 11.87
CA GLY A 104 9.11 -6.60 11.11
C GLY A 104 9.03 -6.82 9.60
N GLY A 105 9.69 -7.85 9.05
CA GLY A 105 9.75 -8.11 7.61
C GLY A 105 8.40 -8.46 6.98
N VAL A 106 7.65 -9.37 7.59
CA VAL A 106 6.35 -9.84 7.06
C VAL A 106 5.31 -8.71 6.98
N PRO A 107 5.10 -7.89 8.04
CA PRO A 107 4.20 -6.74 7.98
C PRO A 107 4.65 -5.71 6.94
N LEU A 108 5.95 -5.46 6.80
CA LEU A 108 6.47 -4.46 5.87
C LEU A 108 6.18 -4.83 4.40
N VAL A 109 6.29 -6.13 4.06
CA VAL A 109 5.97 -6.65 2.72
C VAL A 109 4.47 -6.56 2.45
N VAL A 110 3.64 -6.92 3.43
CA VAL A 110 2.18 -6.88 3.29
C VAL A 110 1.66 -5.44 3.20
N VAL A 111 2.15 -4.52 4.04
CA VAL A 111 1.79 -3.09 4.01
C VAL A 111 2.16 -2.44 2.66
N ARG A 112 3.29 -2.85 2.06
CA ARG A 112 3.71 -2.33 0.75
C ARG A 112 2.86 -2.83 -0.42
N GLY A 113 2.11 -3.91 -0.25
CA GLY A 113 1.30 -4.55 -1.29
C GLY A 113 -0.22 -4.49 -1.08
N ASP A 114 -0.69 -3.93 0.03
CA ASP A 114 -2.11 -3.88 0.38
C ASP A 114 -2.71 -2.49 0.08
N ARG A 115 -3.04 -2.27 -1.20
CA ARG A 115 -3.77 -1.08 -1.66
C ARG A 115 -4.95 -1.53 -2.50
N GLY A 116 -6.15 -1.08 -2.15
CA GLY A 116 -7.32 -1.14 -3.02
C GLY A 116 -7.54 0.22 -3.66
N VAL A 117 -7.90 0.25 -4.93
CA VAL A 117 -8.25 1.50 -5.63
C VAL A 117 -9.57 1.31 -6.35
N LYS A 118 -10.51 2.22 -6.15
CA LYS A 118 -11.79 2.24 -6.86
C LYS A 118 -11.95 3.58 -7.58
N VAL A 119 -12.42 3.55 -8.81
CA VAL A 119 -12.73 4.73 -9.61
C VAL A 119 -14.21 4.72 -9.92
N PHE A 120 -14.88 5.83 -9.65
CA PHE A 120 -16.32 6.00 -9.81
C PHE A 120 -16.63 7.01 -10.92
N ALA A 121 -17.82 6.88 -11.51
CA ALA A 121 -18.29 7.74 -12.60
C ALA A 121 -18.60 9.18 -12.18
N ASP A 122 -18.80 9.41 -10.87
CA ASP A 122 -19.00 10.73 -10.27
C ASP A 122 -17.70 11.56 -10.18
N GLY A 123 -16.57 11.01 -10.62
CA GLY A 123 -15.25 11.64 -10.52
C GLY A 123 -14.48 11.26 -9.27
N THR A 124 -15.05 10.46 -8.37
CA THR A 124 -14.38 10.06 -7.13
C THR A 124 -13.39 8.91 -7.37
N LEU A 125 -12.18 9.06 -6.85
CA LEU A 125 -11.20 7.99 -6.70
C LEU A 125 -11.03 7.67 -5.23
N GLU A 126 -11.30 6.43 -4.85
CA GLU A 126 -11.05 5.94 -3.51
C GLU A 126 -9.80 5.09 -3.48
N ARG A 127 -8.95 5.37 -2.51
CA ARG A 127 -7.76 4.59 -2.21
C ARG A 127 -7.88 4.05 -0.80
N ALA A 128 -8.00 2.75 -0.69
CA ALA A 128 -8.04 2.01 0.56
C ALA A 128 -6.66 1.45 0.88
N ASP A 129 -6.03 2.01 1.91
CA ASP A 129 -4.71 1.61 2.40
C ASP A 129 -4.83 1.12 3.86
N TRP A 130 -3.72 0.67 4.45
CA TRP A 130 -3.66 0.32 5.87
C TRP A 130 -4.05 1.46 6.81
N GLY A 131 -3.79 2.71 6.41
CA GLY A 131 -4.13 3.92 7.18
C GLY A 131 -5.58 4.38 7.06
N GLY A 132 -6.43 3.64 6.32
CA GLY A 132 -7.83 3.99 6.10
C GLY A 132 -8.15 4.20 4.62
N VAL A 133 -9.31 4.80 4.36
CA VAL A 133 -9.77 5.14 3.01
C VAL A 133 -9.54 6.64 2.78
N SER A 134 -8.82 6.95 1.71
CA SER A 134 -8.61 8.30 1.22
C SER A 134 -9.40 8.51 -0.06
N THR A 135 -10.15 9.60 -0.14
CA THR A 135 -10.98 9.93 -1.29
C THR A 135 -10.38 11.13 -2.01
N PHE A 136 -10.32 11.07 -3.33
CA PHE A 136 -9.78 12.10 -4.19
C PHE A 136 -10.82 12.43 -5.26
N ASP A 137 -11.12 13.70 -5.43
CA ASP A 137 -11.98 14.17 -6.52
C ASP A 137 -11.11 14.41 -7.76
N LEU A 138 -11.28 13.58 -8.79
CA LEU A 138 -10.49 13.63 -10.02
C LEU A 138 -10.75 14.91 -10.83
N ARG A 139 -11.93 15.53 -10.66
CA ARG A 139 -12.32 16.76 -11.37
C ARG A 139 -11.58 17.99 -10.87
N ARG A 140 -11.05 17.95 -9.64
CA ARG A 140 -10.22 19.02 -9.08
C ARG A 140 -8.83 19.13 -9.73
N TYR A 141 -8.41 18.13 -10.49
CA TYR A 141 -7.11 18.13 -11.15
C TYR A 141 -7.22 18.67 -12.58
N GLU A 142 -6.34 19.61 -12.91
CA GLU A 142 -6.13 20.18 -14.25
C GLU A 142 -5.61 19.12 -15.24
N ARG A 143 -4.91 18.11 -14.74
CA ARG A 143 -4.43 16.99 -15.57
C ARG A 143 -4.31 15.73 -14.74
N VAL A 144 -4.79 14.62 -15.28
CA VAL A 144 -4.54 13.28 -14.74
C VAL A 144 -3.71 12.50 -15.77
N THR A 145 -2.54 12.02 -15.35
CA THR A 145 -1.67 11.19 -16.22
C THR A 145 -1.42 9.84 -15.59
N LEU A 146 -1.34 8.82 -16.44
CA LEU A 146 -1.05 7.45 -16.03
C LEU A 146 0.31 7.06 -16.60
N ASN A 147 1.31 6.99 -15.72
CA ASN A 147 2.66 6.57 -16.09
C ASN A 147 2.84 5.10 -15.72
N ARG A 148 3.10 4.26 -16.72
CA ARG A 148 3.55 2.89 -16.50
C ARG A 148 5.04 2.93 -16.20
N SER A 149 5.43 2.61 -14.98
CA SER A 149 6.80 2.28 -14.66
C SER A 149 7.02 0.82 -15.06
N PRO A 150 8.09 0.47 -15.79
CA PRO A 150 8.50 -0.93 -15.84
C PRO A 150 8.63 -1.42 -14.39
N ALA A 151 8.14 -2.64 -14.13
CA ALA A 151 8.40 -3.29 -12.86
C ALA A 151 9.91 -3.22 -12.63
N SER A 152 10.32 -2.72 -11.47
CA SER A 152 11.74 -2.73 -11.12
C SER A 152 12.14 -4.18 -10.79
N ASP A 153 12.24 -5.01 -11.82
CA ASP A 153 13.00 -6.25 -11.80
C ASP A 153 14.48 -5.84 -11.92
N ALA A 154 14.99 -5.24 -10.86
CA ALA A 154 16.39 -4.92 -10.67
C ALA A 154 16.70 -4.91 -9.17
N VAL A 155 16.61 -6.09 -8.57
CA VAL A 155 17.52 -6.48 -7.50
C VAL A 155 18.04 -7.86 -7.89
N ALA A 156 19.16 -7.83 -8.61
CA ALA A 156 20.07 -8.96 -8.71
C ALA A 156 20.76 -9.19 -7.36
#